data_AF-A0A8K0XJY0-F1
#
_entry.id   AF-A0A8K0XJY0-F1
#
_cell.length_a   1.000
_cell.length_b   1.000
_cell.length_c   1.000
_cell.angle_alpha   90.00
_cell.angle_beta   90.00
_cell.angle_gamma   90.00
#
_symmetry.space_group_name_H-M   'P 1'
#
loop_
_entity.id
_entity.type
_entity.pdbx_description
1 polymer ?
#
loop_
_entity_poly.entity_id
_entity_poly.type
_entity_poly.pdbx_seq_one_letter_code
_entity_poly.pdbx_strand_id
1 'polypeptide(L)'
;MVALSIGKTVTLTPNLAPNSKATIESDTLTLAPDNSTTIDNTALNFLNNLGDVLLHFSIRRQEDTIVLNSRTAAGSWGNEERFPSLTRAFGPTYDKATVIIKDTGKEYQIFTNGNYLGTYKKRIGGEVEQASYTINSGQDSAFSNPVKISVN
;
A
#
# COMPACT_ATOMS: atom_id res chain seq x y z
N MET A 1 -16.51 4.72 2.52
CA MET A 1 -15.52 3.73 2.99
C MET A 1 -15.87 2.40 2.34
N VAL A 2 -14.89 1.70 1.77
CA VAL A 2 -15.05 0.43 1.04
C VAL A 2 -14.18 -0.64 1.69
N ALA A 3 -14.71 -1.85 1.86
CA ALA A 3 -13.94 -2.99 2.33
C ALA A 3 -13.18 -3.61 1.14
N LEU A 4 -11.90 -3.86 1.30
CA LEU A 4 -11.03 -4.48 0.30
C LEU A 4 -10.45 -5.77 0.88
N SER A 5 -10.85 -6.91 0.32
CA SER A 5 -10.34 -8.23 0.68
C SER A 5 -9.14 -8.64 -0.17
N ILE A 6 -8.32 -9.55 0.35
CA ILE A 6 -7.21 -10.17 -0.37
C ILE A 6 -7.72 -10.81 -1.67
N GLY A 7 -6.97 -10.61 -2.76
CA GLY A 7 -7.28 -11.11 -4.10
C GLY A 7 -8.39 -10.34 -4.81
N LYS A 8 -8.82 -9.20 -4.26
CA LYS A 8 -9.86 -8.34 -4.86
C LYS A 8 -9.29 -6.99 -5.29
N THR A 9 -10.06 -6.35 -6.16
CA THR A 9 -9.90 -4.95 -6.57
C THR A 9 -11.23 -4.25 -6.33
N VAL A 10 -11.20 -3.02 -5.83
CA VAL A 10 -12.38 -2.18 -5.65
C VAL A 10 -12.18 -0.85 -6.36
N THR A 11 -13.26 -0.29 -6.89
CA THR A 11 -13.30 1.09 -7.36
C THR A 11 -13.38 2.03 -6.16
N LEU A 12 -12.63 3.13 -6.22
CA LEU A 12 -12.65 4.19 -5.22
C LEU A 12 -13.67 5.26 -5.64
N THR A 13 -14.45 5.74 -4.68
CA THR A 13 -15.40 6.83 -4.91
C THR A 13 -15.42 7.72 -3.67
N PRO A 14 -14.88 8.95 -3.72
CA PRO A 14 -14.21 9.57 -4.89
C PRO A 14 -12.86 8.90 -5.24
N ASN A 15 -12.32 9.25 -6.41
CA ASN A 15 -10.93 8.93 -6.79
C ASN A 15 -9.95 9.62 -5.84
N LEU A 16 -8.76 9.04 -5.66
CA LEU A 16 -7.64 9.76 -5.05
C LEU A 16 -6.99 10.64 -6.13
N ALA A 17 -7.29 11.93 -6.05
CA ALA A 17 -6.87 13.00 -6.96
C ALA A 17 -5.96 14.02 -6.24
N PRO A 18 -5.30 14.95 -6.95
CA PRO A 18 -4.45 15.96 -6.33
C PRO A 18 -5.15 16.74 -5.20
N ASN A 19 -4.46 16.92 -4.08
CA ASN A 19 -4.92 17.53 -2.83
C ASN A 19 -5.94 16.72 -2.02
N SER A 20 -6.16 15.44 -2.35
CA SER A 20 -6.96 14.52 -1.53
C SER A 20 -6.08 13.47 -0.84
N LYS A 21 -6.68 12.67 0.05
CA LYS A 21 -6.02 11.57 0.74
C LYS A 21 -6.84 10.29 0.73
N ALA A 22 -6.16 9.17 0.62
CA ALA A 22 -6.70 7.85 0.92
C ALA A 22 -6.26 7.44 2.34
N THR A 23 -7.21 7.04 3.18
CA THR A 23 -6.95 6.41 4.48
C THR A 23 -7.31 4.94 4.39
N ILE A 24 -6.36 4.08 4.71
CA ILE A 24 -6.50 2.64 4.79
C ILE A 24 -6.41 2.23 6.25
N GLU A 25 -7.41 1.51 6.74
CA GLU A 25 -7.51 1.02 8.10
C GLU A 25 -7.48 -0.50 8.11
N SER A 26 -6.64 -1.04 8.97
CA SER A 26 -6.46 -2.46 9.21
C SER A 26 -6.75 -2.75 10.68
N ASP A 27 -7.65 -3.70 10.93
CA ASP A 27 -8.04 -4.09 12.30
C ASP A 27 -6.99 -4.98 12.98
N THR A 28 -5.99 -5.46 12.22
CA THR A 28 -4.82 -6.19 12.71
C THR A 28 -3.52 -5.61 12.14
N LEU A 29 -2.39 -5.78 12.83
CA LEU A 29 -1.06 -5.59 12.26
C LEU A 29 -0.13 -6.70 12.75
N THR A 30 0.49 -7.44 11.83
CA THR A 30 1.47 -8.49 12.14
C THR A 30 2.78 -8.17 11.44
N LEU A 31 3.80 -7.82 12.21
CA LEU A 31 5.14 -7.51 11.70
C LEU A 31 6.13 -8.68 11.83
N ALA A 32 5.71 -9.79 12.44
CA ALA A 32 6.53 -11.00 12.46
C ALA A 32 6.69 -11.57 11.04
N PRO A 33 7.91 -11.94 10.61
CA PRO A 33 8.15 -12.51 9.29
C PRO A 33 7.28 -13.73 8.99
N ASP A 34 6.71 -13.76 7.79
CA ASP A 34 6.11 -14.98 7.24
C ASP A 34 7.14 -15.71 6.38
N ASN A 35 7.48 -16.93 6.80
CA ASN A 35 8.51 -17.76 6.17
C ASN A 35 7.94 -18.84 5.24
N SER A 36 6.65 -18.75 4.89
CA SER A 36 5.97 -19.73 4.03
C SER A 36 6.40 -19.68 2.56
N THR A 37 7.00 -18.58 2.08
CA THR A 37 7.49 -18.46 0.71
C THR A 37 8.82 -17.73 0.60
N THR A 38 9.39 -17.70 -0.61
CA THR A 38 10.66 -17.00 -0.91
C THR A 38 10.59 -15.50 -0.69
N ILE A 39 9.40 -14.89 -0.83
CA ILE A 39 9.23 -13.45 -0.71
C ILE A 39 7.98 -13.17 0.11
N ASP A 40 8.17 -12.74 1.37
CA ASP A 40 7.11 -12.18 2.21
C ASP A 40 6.53 -10.90 1.59
N ASN A 41 5.27 -10.93 1.16
CA ASN A 41 4.63 -9.81 0.47
C ASN A 41 3.19 -9.60 0.94
N THR A 42 2.94 -8.45 1.55
CA THR A 42 1.58 -7.90 1.73
C THR A 42 1.47 -6.58 1.01
N ALA A 43 0.73 -6.54 -0.10
CA ALA A 43 0.71 -5.38 -0.99
C ALA A 43 -0.69 -4.77 -1.19
N LEU A 44 -0.74 -3.45 -1.08
CA LEU A 44 -1.83 -2.61 -1.55
C LEU A 44 -1.37 -1.90 -2.83
N ASN A 45 -2.11 -2.08 -3.92
CA ASN A 45 -1.82 -1.40 -5.18
C ASN A 45 -2.91 -0.38 -5.47
N PHE A 46 -2.50 0.82 -5.88
CA PHE A 46 -3.37 1.93 -6.26
C PHE A 46 -3.25 2.13 -7.77
N LEU A 47 -4.36 2.00 -8.49
CA LEU A 47 -4.39 1.88 -9.94
C LEU A 47 -5.25 2.98 -10.59
N ASN A 48 -4.91 3.34 -11.82
CA ASN A 48 -5.80 4.07 -12.73
C ASN A 48 -6.75 3.10 -13.45
N ASN A 49 -7.70 3.62 -14.25
CA ASN A 49 -8.61 2.80 -15.06
C ASN A 49 -7.96 2.00 -16.19
N LEU A 50 -6.69 2.27 -16.53
CA LEU A 50 -5.93 1.51 -17.52
C LEU A 50 -5.26 0.27 -16.91
N GLY A 51 -5.33 0.10 -15.60
CA GLY A 51 -4.67 -0.99 -14.87
C GLY A 51 -3.18 -0.73 -14.58
N ASP A 52 -2.69 0.49 -14.78
CA ASP A 52 -1.36 0.88 -14.33
C ASP A 52 -1.33 0.94 -12.81
N VAL A 53 -0.29 0.40 -12.20
CA VAL A 53 -0.05 0.55 -10.75
C VAL A 53 0.69 1.87 -10.55
N LEU A 54 -0.06 2.90 -10.18
CA LEU A 54 0.48 4.24 -9.90
C LEU A 54 1.33 4.23 -8.62
N LEU A 55 0.87 3.50 -7.59
CA LEU A 55 1.61 3.26 -6.36
C LEU A 55 1.40 1.81 -5.89
N HIS A 56 2.49 1.08 -5.78
CA HIS A 56 2.59 -0.18 -5.05
C HIS A 56 3.10 0.15 -3.66
N PHE A 57 2.37 -0.26 -2.61
CA PHE A 57 2.82 -0.21 -1.23
C PHE A 57 2.88 -1.65 -0.72
N SER A 58 4.07 -2.14 -0.38
CA SER A 58 4.25 -3.53 0.05
C SER A 58 5.06 -3.64 1.32
N ILE A 59 4.52 -4.33 2.32
CA ILE A 59 5.24 -4.71 3.54
C ILE A 59 5.97 -6.02 3.26
N ARG A 60 7.28 -6.02 3.46
CA ARG A 60 8.18 -7.18 3.37
C ARG A 60 8.74 -7.48 4.76
N ARG A 61 8.08 -8.32 5.55
CA ARG A 61 8.46 -8.50 6.96
C ARG A 61 9.76 -9.28 7.12
N GLN A 62 10.04 -10.26 6.26
CA GLN A 62 11.34 -10.93 6.18
C GLN A 62 12.51 -9.97 5.91
N GLU A 63 12.29 -8.91 5.14
CA GLU A 63 13.30 -7.91 4.77
C GLU A 63 13.29 -6.68 5.68
N ASP A 64 12.41 -6.66 6.69
CA ASP A 64 12.14 -5.52 7.58
C ASP A 64 12.00 -4.17 6.84
N THR A 65 11.20 -4.17 5.75
CA THR A 65 11.07 -2.98 4.91
C THR A 65 9.68 -2.81 4.29
N ILE A 66 9.33 -1.56 3.99
CA ILE A 66 8.26 -1.21 3.06
C ILE A 66 8.88 -0.91 1.69
N VAL A 67 8.34 -1.53 0.64
CA VAL A 67 8.74 -1.31 -0.75
C VAL A 67 7.67 -0.48 -1.46
N LEU A 68 8.10 0.58 -2.11
CA LEU A 68 7.29 1.40 -3.01
C LEU A 68 7.75 1.24 -4.46
N ASN A 69 6.79 1.16 -5.39
CA ASN A 69 7.10 1.07 -6.82
C ASN A 69 5.90 1.48 -7.70
N SER A 70 6.08 1.46 -9.01
CA SER A 70 5.04 1.62 -10.03
C SER A 70 5.33 0.71 -11.22
N ARG A 71 4.29 0.37 -11.98
CA ARG A 71 4.43 -0.27 -13.29
C ARG A 71 3.23 0.06 -14.18
N THR A 72 3.44 0.11 -15.48
CA THR A 72 2.32 0.14 -16.41
C THR A 72 1.65 -1.24 -16.49
N ALA A 73 0.40 -1.31 -16.95
CA ALA A 73 -0.38 -2.54 -17.03
C ALA A 73 0.37 -3.66 -17.79
N ALA A 74 1.01 -3.29 -18.90
CA ALA A 74 1.80 -4.18 -19.76
C ALA A 74 3.32 -4.12 -19.48
N GLY A 75 3.75 -3.33 -18.49
CA GLY A 75 5.15 -3.11 -18.17
C GLY A 75 5.68 -3.98 -17.03
N SER A 76 7.00 -3.97 -16.90
CA SER A 76 7.69 -4.52 -15.72
C SER A 76 7.70 -3.50 -14.57
N TRP A 77 7.96 -4.00 -13.36
CA TRP A 77 8.23 -3.14 -12.20
C TRP A 77 9.42 -2.22 -12.47
N GLY A 78 9.33 -0.96 -12.00
CA GLY A 78 10.45 -0.03 -12.00
C GLY A 78 11.45 -0.33 -10.87
N ASN A 79 12.33 0.63 -10.60
CA ASN A 79 13.28 0.54 -9.48
C ASN A 79 12.55 0.66 -8.13
N GLU A 80 12.82 -0.22 -7.19
CA GLU A 80 12.19 -0.16 -5.87
C GLU A 80 12.72 1.02 -5.04
N GLU A 81 11.81 1.69 -4.32
CA GLU A 81 12.15 2.59 -3.23
C GLU A 81 11.85 1.89 -1.90
N ARG A 82 12.86 1.75 -1.05
CA ARG A 82 12.82 0.90 0.15
C ARG A 82 12.93 1.74 1.40
N PHE A 83 12.01 1.51 2.34
CA PHE A 83 11.95 2.20 3.63
C PHE A 83 12.20 1.17 4.72
N PRO A 84 13.43 1.08 5.27
CA PRO A 84 13.79 0.08 6.25
C PRO A 84 13.17 0.37 7.63
N SER A 85 13.08 -0.68 8.45
CA SER A 85 12.50 -0.69 9.79
C SER A 85 10.99 -0.53 9.81
N LEU A 86 10.29 -1.67 9.85
CA LEU A 86 8.84 -1.73 10.05
C LEU A 86 8.43 -1.18 11.42
N THR A 87 9.28 -1.37 12.43
CA THR A 87 9.10 -0.77 13.75
C THR A 87 9.18 0.75 13.71
N ARG A 88 10.04 1.34 12.88
CA ARG A 88 10.04 2.80 12.71
C ARG A 88 8.82 3.29 11.93
N ALA A 89 8.38 2.53 10.93
CA ALA A 89 7.22 2.87 10.13
C ALA A 89 5.92 2.83 10.95
N PHE A 90 5.64 1.71 11.60
CA PHE A 90 4.37 1.50 12.32
C PHE A 90 4.46 1.76 13.82
N GLY A 91 5.67 1.89 14.38
CA GLY A 91 5.95 2.03 15.80
C GLY A 91 6.11 0.67 16.54
N PRO A 92 6.43 0.68 17.85
CA PRO A 92 6.88 -0.51 18.59
C PRO A 92 5.75 -1.48 19.00
N THR A 93 4.52 -1.02 19.15
CA THR A 93 3.40 -1.83 19.67
C THR A 93 2.09 -1.38 19.10
N TYR A 94 1.59 -2.06 18.06
CA TYR A 94 0.28 -1.78 17.49
C TYR A 94 -0.40 -3.07 17.05
N ASP A 95 -1.60 -3.30 17.58
CA ASP A 95 -2.49 -4.35 17.12
C ASP A 95 -3.25 -3.95 15.84
N LYS A 96 -3.19 -2.68 15.43
CA LYS A 96 -3.91 -2.11 14.28
C LYS A 96 -2.99 -1.29 13.40
N ALA A 97 -3.38 -1.09 12.15
CA ALA A 97 -2.62 -0.27 11.21
C ALA A 97 -3.48 0.81 10.55
N THR A 98 -2.93 2.00 10.38
CA THR A 98 -3.44 3.04 9.51
C THR A 98 -2.36 3.42 8.50
N VAL A 99 -2.69 3.39 7.20
CA VAL A 99 -1.86 3.96 6.13
C VAL A 99 -2.60 5.15 5.53
N ILE A 100 -1.96 6.30 5.44
CA ILE A 100 -2.50 7.49 4.78
C ILE A 100 -1.61 7.83 3.59
N ILE A 101 -2.23 7.95 2.42
CA ILE A 101 -1.58 8.37 1.18
C ILE A 101 -2.19 9.70 0.77
N LYS A 102 -1.41 10.77 0.83
CA LYS A 102 -1.81 12.10 0.36
C LYS A 102 -1.26 12.33 -1.04
N ASP A 103 -2.12 12.69 -1.98
CA ASP A 103 -1.70 13.07 -3.32
C ASP A 103 -1.46 14.59 -3.37
N THR A 104 -0.24 15.02 -3.68
CA THR A 104 0.11 16.45 -3.80
C THR A 104 0.05 16.95 -5.25
N GLY A 105 -0.40 16.11 -6.18
CA GLY A 105 -0.35 16.30 -7.62
C GLY A 105 0.89 15.67 -8.26
N LYS A 106 2.08 15.90 -7.69
CA LYS A 106 3.37 15.43 -8.24
C LYS A 106 3.94 14.20 -7.52
N GLU A 107 3.53 13.99 -6.28
CA GLU A 107 4.07 12.95 -5.41
C GLU A 107 3.01 12.46 -4.43
N TYR A 108 3.25 11.29 -3.86
CA TYR A 108 2.48 10.74 -2.76
C TYR A 108 3.24 10.92 -1.46
N GLN A 109 2.65 11.58 -0.47
CA GLN A 109 3.17 11.59 0.90
C GLN A 109 2.50 10.47 1.69
N ILE A 110 3.30 9.62 2.33
CA ILE A 110 2.82 8.40 2.96
C ILE A 110 3.07 8.46 4.47
N PHE A 111 2.04 8.13 5.24
CA PHE A 111 2.09 8.03 6.69
C PHE A 111 1.61 6.65 7.13
N THR A 112 2.28 6.09 8.12
CA THR A 112 1.96 4.78 8.71
C THR A 112 1.82 4.96 10.22
N ASN A 113 0.64 4.64 10.79
CA ASN A 113 0.30 4.89 12.20
C ASN A 113 0.63 6.32 12.69
N GLY A 114 0.45 7.32 11.82
CA GLY A 114 0.76 8.72 12.10
C GLY A 114 2.23 9.11 11.91
N ASN A 115 3.15 8.15 11.76
CA ASN A 115 4.55 8.41 11.42
C ASN A 115 4.67 8.74 9.94
N TYR A 116 5.47 9.75 9.62
CA TYR A 116 5.82 10.04 8.23
C TYR A 116 6.81 8.98 7.72
N LEU A 117 6.37 8.20 6.73
CA LEU A 117 7.20 7.17 6.10
C LEU A 117 8.13 7.82 5.08
N GLY A 118 7.57 8.67 4.21
CA GLY A 118 8.30 9.33 3.14
C GLY A 118 7.42 9.86 2.02
N THR A 119 8.08 10.38 1.00
CA THR A 119 7.49 10.86 -0.25
C THR A 119 7.89 9.93 -1.37
N TYR A 120 6.93 9.55 -2.21
CA TYR A 120 7.17 8.83 -3.46
C TYR A 120 6.79 9.71 -4.65
N LYS A 121 7.76 10.02 -5.53
CA LYS A 121 7.49 10.82 -6.74
C LYS A 121 6.69 9.98 -7.73
N LYS A 122 5.60 10.55 -8.28
CA LYS A 122 4.79 9.85 -9.27
C LYS A 122 5.64 9.53 -10.50
N ARG A 123 5.64 8.25 -10.89
CA ARG A 123 6.31 7.77 -12.11
C ARG A 123 5.35 7.63 -13.28
N ILE A 124 4.07 7.46 -12.98
CA ILE A 124 2.97 7.35 -13.93
C ILE A 124 1.94 8.41 -13.53
N GLY A 125 1.45 9.17 -14.50
CA GLY A 125 0.44 10.20 -14.28
C GLY A 125 -0.97 9.62 -14.17
N GLY A 126 -1.92 10.46 -13.78
CA GLY A 126 -3.33 10.09 -13.61
C GLY A 126 -3.79 10.09 -12.16
N GLU A 127 -5.08 9.84 -12.00
CA GLU A 127 -5.73 9.67 -10.70
C GLU A 127 -5.78 8.19 -10.33
N VAL A 128 -5.83 7.92 -9.03
CA VAL A 128 -6.08 6.57 -8.53
C VAL A 128 -7.60 6.37 -8.47
N GLU A 129 -8.08 5.47 -9.33
CA GLU A 129 -9.49 5.12 -9.48
C GLU A 129 -9.81 3.78 -8.80
N GLN A 130 -8.80 2.93 -8.57
CA GLN A 130 -8.98 1.60 -8.01
C GLN A 130 -7.91 1.26 -6.98
N ALA A 131 -8.24 0.36 -6.05
CA ALA A 131 -7.29 -0.24 -5.12
C ALA A 131 -7.41 -1.77 -5.15
N SER A 132 -6.29 -2.48 -5.11
CA SER A 132 -6.24 -3.94 -4.99
C SER A 132 -5.37 -4.38 -3.82
N TYR A 133 -5.66 -5.57 -3.30
CA TYR A 133 -4.96 -6.13 -2.15
C TYR A 133 -4.48 -7.55 -2.46
N THR A 134 -3.16 -7.75 -2.41
CA THR A 134 -2.50 -8.96 -2.88
C THR A 134 -1.46 -9.45 -1.89
N ILE A 135 -1.34 -10.77 -1.79
CA ILE A 135 -0.24 -11.49 -1.12
C ILE A 135 0.31 -12.55 -2.07
N ASN A 136 1.50 -13.09 -1.81
CA ASN A 136 1.93 -14.28 -2.56
C ASN A 136 1.15 -15.52 -2.06
N SER A 137 1.02 -16.52 -2.93
CA SER A 137 0.24 -17.73 -2.63
C SER A 137 0.80 -18.45 -1.39
N GLY A 138 -0.09 -18.83 -0.47
CA GLY A 138 0.27 -19.56 0.75
C GLY A 138 0.73 -18.71 1.93
N GLN A 139 0.70 -17.38 1.82
CA GLN A 139 1.11 -16.45 2.87
C GLN A 139 -0.04 -16.00 3.77
N ASP A 140 0.32 -15.54 4.97
CA ASP A 140 -0.54 -14.71 5.80
C ASP A 140 -0.21 -13.24 5.58
N SER A 141 -1.24 -12.39 5.61
CA SER A 141 -1.05 -10.95 5.42
C SER A 141 -0.53 -10.25 6.70
N ALA A 142 0.22 -9.16 6.52
CA ALA A 142 0.57 -8.21 7.58
C ALA A 142 -0.64 -7.39 8.08
N PHE A 143 -1.62 -7.13 7.23
CA PHE A 143 -2.88 -6.44 7.54
C PHE A 143 -4.05 -7.41 7.71
N SER A 144 -5.17 -6.90 8.25
CA SER A 144 -6.43 -7.61 8.34
C SER A 144 -7.02 -7.85 6.96
N ASN A 145 -7.80 -8.91 6.83
CA ASN A 145 -8.57 -9.20 5.62
C ASN A 145 -10.06 -9.25 5.97
N PRO A 146 -10.88 -8.27 5.54
CA PRO A 146 -10.53 -7.12 4.69
C PRO A 146 -9.79 -5.98 5.44
N VAL A 147 -9.18 -5.07 4.66
CA VAL A 147 -8.89 -3.69 5.09
C VAL A 147 -10.03 -2.76 4.69
N LYS A 148 -10.12 -1.58 5.29
CA LYS A 148 -11.12 -0.55 4.93
C LYS A 148 -10.43 0.65 4.29
N ILE A 149 -10.94 1.14 3.17
CA ILE A 149 -10.38 2.30 2.45
C ILE A 149 -11.41 3.42 2.41
N SER A 150 -10.97 4.65 2.66
CA SER A 150 -11.75 5.87 2.43
C SER A 150 -10.91 6.91 1.70
N VAL A 151 -11.55 7.71 0.85
CA VAL A 151 -10.92 8.82 0.15
C VAL A 151 -11.68 10.10 0.48
N ASN A 152 -10.97 11.19 0.77
CA ASN A 152 -11.51 12.52 1.06
C ASN A 152 -10.52 13.63 0.72
#